data_AF-A0A074XD77-F1
#
_entry.id   AF-A0A074XD77-F1
#
_cell.length_a   1.000
_cell.length_b   1.000
_cell.length_c   1.000
_cell.angle_alpha   90.00
_cell.angle_beta   90.00
_cell.angle_gamma   90.00
#
_symmetry.space_group_name_H-M   'P 1'
#
loop_
_entity.id
_entity.type
_entity.pdbx_description
1 polymer ?
#
loop_
_entity_poly.entity_id
_entity_poly.type
_entity_poly.pdbx_seq_one_letter_code
_entity_poly.pdbx_strand_id
1 'polypeptide(L)'
;MIASPDLVFPLLEDYMPLRFAEVKNLIDYPALAHSTKEGHRGRTIHDIPGMSDALKALEAQRKRDLKDWMTEHDFDAVVFPAVGDVGKADLEQDPTSAEHALLNSVRYSNGNRALRHLGVPTVSVPMGILEGKNMPVNLTLCSRAGADAELLCYAYAY
;
A
#
# COMPACT_ATOMS: atom_id res chain seq x y z
N MET A 1 29.91 -14.60 -13.91
CA MET A 1 28.71 -14.48 -14.74
C MET A 1 27.67 -13.67 -13.97
N ILE A 2 27.20 -12.55 -14.50
CA ILE A 2 26.08 -11.81 -13.93
C ILE A 2 24.81 -12.41 -14.55
N ALA A 3 23.86 -12.85 -13.73
CA ALA A 3 22.58 -13.39 -14.22
C ALA A 3 21.81 -12.34 -15.04
N SER A 4 21.09 -12.78 -16.08
CA SER A 4 20.24 -11.87 -16.86
C SER A 4 19.14 -11.27 -15.98
N PRO A 5 18.86 -9.95 -16.05
CA PRO A 5 17.71 -9.33 -15.39
C PRO A 5 16.37 -10.01 -15.71
N ASP A 6 16.24 -10.63 -16.88
CA ASP A 6 15.03 -11.33 -17.31
C ASP A 6 14.76 -12.63 -16.53
N LEU A 7 15.74 -13.10 -15.76
CA LEU A 7 15.64 -14.32 -14.95
C LEU A 7 15.34 -14.04 -13.48
N VAL A 8 15.11 -12.78 -13.10
CA VAL A 8 14.86 -12.41 -11.70
C VAL A 8 13.49 -12.92 -11.22
N PHE A 9 12.48 -12.98 -12.11
CA PHE A 9 11.16 -13.56 -11.86
C PHE A 9 10.62 -14.24 -13.13
N PRO A 10 11.07 -15.47 -13.44
CA PRO A 10 10.61 -16.16 -14.64
C PRO A 10 9.11 -16.47 -14.53
N LEU A 11 8.35 -16.01 -15.51
CA LEU A 11 6.92 -16.31 -15.60
C LEU A 11 6.72 -17.74 -16.11
N LEU A 12 5.84 -18.49 -15.45
CA LEU A 12 5.41 -19.80 -15.92
C LEU A 12 4.53 -19.64 -17.17
N GLU A 13 4.59 -20.63 -18.05
CA GLU A 13 3.61 -20.75 -19.13
C GLU A 13 2.21 -20.89 -18.51
N ASP A 14 1.24 -20.15 -19.05
CA ASP A 14 -0.12 -20.05 -18.51
C ASP A 14 -0.25 -19.61 -17.04
N TYR A 15 0.67 -18.78 -16.54
CA TYR A 15 0.62 -18.28 -15.16
C TYR A 15 -0.69 -17.52 -14.87
N MET A 16 -1.63 -18.20 -14.20
CA MET A 16 -2.99 -17.73 -13.91
C MET A 16 -3.05 -16.32 -13.30
N PRO A 17 -2.17 -15.93 -12.36
CA PRO A 17 -2.16 -14.57 -11.81
C PRO A 17 -1.98 -13.45 -12.85
N LEU A 18 -1.37 -13.71 -14.02
CA LEU A 18 -1.25 -12.72 -15.09
C LEU A 18 -2.61 -12.28 -15.66
N ARG A 19 -3.64 -13.15 -15.61
CA ARG A 19 -5.00 -12.81 -16.06
C ARG A 19 -5.59 -11.65 -15.27
N PHE A 20 -5.12 -11.47 -14.04
CA PHE A 20 -5.61 -10.47 -13.09
C PHE A 20 -4.62 -9.32 -12.87
N ALA A 21 -3.51 -9.31 -13.63
CA ALA A 21 -2.49 -8.29 -13.50
C ALA A 21 -3.02 -6.95 -14.03
N GLU A 22 -2.91 -5.92 -13.20
CA GLU A 22 -3.16 -4.55 -13.66
C GLU A 22 -1.88 -4.00 -14.28
N VAL A 23 -1.91 -3.75 -15.59
CA VAL A 23 -0.76 -3.21 -16.36
C VAL A 23 -0.15 -1.98 -15.70
N LYS A 24 -0.97 -1.10 -15.12
CA LYS A 24 -0.51 0.13 -14.44
C LYS A 24 0.28 -0.12 -13.15
N ASN A 25 0.25 -1.34 -12.62
CA ASN A 25 0.85 -1.72 -11.34
C ASN A 25 1.96 -2.77 -11.51
N LEU A 26 2.15 -3.25 -12.73
CA LEU A 26 3.26 -4.13 -13.06
C LEU A 26 4.54 -3.31 -12.97
N ILE A 27 5.40 -3.71 -12.03
CA ILE A 27 6.72 -3.12 -11.87
C ILE A 27 7.62 -3.76 -12.94
N ASP A 28 8.15 -2.92 -13.82
CA ASP A 28 9.17 -3.31 -14.79
C ASP A 28 10.53 -3.42 -14.08
N TYR A 29 10.75 -4.54 -13.39
CA TYR A 29 11.99 -4.81 -12.66
C TYR A 29 13.23 -4.76 -13.55
N PRO A 30 13.23 -5.30 -14.80
CA PRO A 30 14.34 -5.08 -15.73
C PRO A 30 14.60 -3.59 -15.97
N ALA A 31 13.60 -2.80 -16.34
CA ALA A 31 13.79 -1.36 -16.56
C ALA A 31 14.30 -0.64 -15.30
N LEU A 32 13.86 -1.05 -14.10
CA LEU A 32 14.37 -0.51 -12.84
C LEU A 32 15.88 -0.79 -12.70
N ALA A 33 16.32 -2.02 -12.94
CA ALA A 33 17.73 -2.39 -12.90
C ALA A 33 18.57 -1.66 -13.96
N HIS A 34 18.02 -1.46 -15.16
CA HIS A 34 18.63 -0.66 -16.22
C HIS A 34 18.77 0.81 -15.80
N SER A 35 17.70 1.41 -15.25
CA SER A 35 17.71 2.80 -14.80
C SER A 35 18.76 3.09 -13.72
N THR A 36 19.09 2.10 -12.88
CA THR A 36 20.15 2.22 -11.86
C THR A 36 21.55 2.18 -12.48
N LYS A 37 21.74 1.41 -13.57
CA LYS A 37 23.02 1.26 -14.27
C LYS A 37 23.28 2.41 -15.25
N GLU A 38 22.25 2.91 -15.93
CA GLU A 38 22.37 3.76 -17.12
C GLU A 38 22.39 5.28 -16.85
N GLY A 39 22.27 5.74 -15.60
CA GLY A 39 22.63 7.15 -15.32
C GLY A 39 21.79 7.93 -14.31
N HIS A 40 21.02 7.27 -13.43
CA HIS A 40 20.40 7.97 -12.30
C HIS A 40 21.36 8.18 -11.11
N ARG A 41 22.61 7.70 -11.20
CA ARG A 41 23.65 7.99 -10.20
C ARG A 41 23.96 9.48 -10.18
N GLY A 42 23.71 10.13 -9.05
CA GLY A 42 23.93 11.57 -8.86
C GLY A 42 22.75 12.46 -9.19
N ARG A 43 21.62 11.89 -9.65
CA ARG A 43 20.34 12.59 -9.76
C ARG A 43 19.53 12.40 -8.47
N THR A 44 18.79 13.43 -8.10
CA THR A 44 17.83 13.40 -7.00
C THR A 44 16.42 13.23 -7.56
N ILE A 45 15.46 12.91 -6.70
CA ILE A 45 14.05 12.87 -7.10
C ILE A 45 13.59 14.21 -7.70
N HIS A 46 14.20 15.33 -7.30
CA HIS A 46 13.85 16.67 -7.77
C HIS A 46 14.20 16.91 -9.25
N ASP A 47 15.10 16.10 -9.82
CA ASP A 47 15.49 16.21 -11.23
C ASP A 47 14.45 15.56 -12.17
N ILE A 48 13.47 14.84 -11.61
CA ILE A 48 12.39 14.24 -12.39
C ILE A 48 11.41 15.36 -12.81
N PRO A 49 11.11 15.52 -14.12
CA PRO A 49 10.19 16.54 -14.59
C PRO A 49 8.84 16.49 -13.87
N GLY A 50 8.39 17.62 -13.33
CA GLY A 50 7.13 17.74 -12.60
C GLY A 50 7.17 17.26 -11.13
N MET A 51 8.28 16.70 -10.63
CA MET A 51 8.33 16.14 -9.28
C MET A 51 8.14 17.19 -8.18
N SER A 52 8.75 18.37 -8.31
CA SER A 52 8.57 19.45 -7.32
C SER A 52 7.08 19.79 -7.12
N ASP A 53 6.32 19.88 -8.21
CA ASP A 53 4.90 20.24 -8.14
C ASP A 53 4.06 19.07 -7.62
N ALA A 54 4.40 17.83 -8.02
CA ALA A 54 3.77 16.63 -7.49
C ALA A 54 3.93 16.51 -5.97
N LEU A 55 5.13 16.72 -5.44
CA LEU A 55 5.40 16.66 -3.99
C LEU A 55 4.59 17.71 -3.22
N LYS A 56 4.56 18.96 -3.71
CA LYS A 56 3.75 20.03 -3.10
C LYS A 56 2.26 19.71 -3.15
N ALA A 57 1.79 19.14 -4.25
CA ALA A 57 0.38 18.75 -4.40
C ALA A 57 -0.02 17.64 -3.42
N LEU A 58 0.84 16.63 -3.22
CA LEU A 58 0.61 15.55 -2.26
C LEU A 58 0.53 16.08 -0.82
N GLU A 59 1.45 16.96 -0.43
CA GLU A 59 1.42 17.58 0.90
C GLU A 59 0.19 18.47 1.10
N ALA A 60 -0.17 19.27 0.09
CA ALA A 60 -1.37 20.09 0.14
C ALA A 60 -2.63 19.23 0.24
N GLN A 61 -2.67 18.09 -0.46
CA GLN A 61 -3.77 17.15 -0.40
C GLN A 61 -3.88 16.48 0.98
N ARG A 62 -2.78 15.96 1.54
CA ARG A 62 -2.78 15.39 2.90
C ARG A 62 -3.27 16.41 3.91
N LYS A 63 -2.84 17.67 3.81
CA LYS A 63 -3.27 18.73 4.72
C LYS A 63 -4.78 18.95 4.64
N ARG A 64 -5.33 19.19 3.45
CA ARG A 64 -6.77 19.48 3.29
C ARG A 64 -7.65 18.29 3.66
N ASP A 65 -7.34 17.13 3.09
CA ASP A 65 -8.26 15.99 3.09
C ASP A 65 -8.19 15.19 4.40
N LEU A 66 -7.09 15.31 5.17
CA LEU A 66 -6.94 14.64 6.45
C LEU A 66 -6.73 15.61 7.61
N LYS A 67 -5.67 16.43 7.58
CA LYS A 67 -5.31 17.26 8.75
C LYS A 67 -6.40 18.28 9.09
N ASP A 68 -6.85 19.03 8.09
CA ASP A 68 -7.85 20.09 8.27
C ASP A 68 -9.20 19.48 8.64
N TRP A 69 -9.62 18.43 7.93
CA TRP A 69 -10.83 17.67 8.26
C TRP A 69 -10.82 17.11 9.69
N MET A 70 -9.74 16.47 10.14
CA MET A 70 -9.62 16.01 11.54
C MET A 70 -9.61 17.17 12.55
N THR A 71 -9.16 18.35 12.15
CA THR A 71 -9.17 19.54 13.03
C THR A 71 -10.56 20.14 13.13
N GLU A 72 -11.28 20.23 12.01
CA GLU A 72 -12.66 20.72 11.94
C GLU A 72 -13.63 19.88 12.78
N HIS A 73 -13.41 18.56 12.80
CA HIS A 73 -14.26 17.62 13.54
C HIS A 73 -13.74 17.21 14.91
N ASP A 74 -12.63 17.80 15.38
CA ASP A 74 -12.00 17.48 16.67
C ASP A 74 -11.70 15.98 16.84
N PHE A 75 -11.15 15.35 15.80
CA PHE A 75 -10.77 13.94 15.81
C PHE A 75 -9.30 13.75 16.17
N ASP A 76 -9.03 12.91 17.17
CA ASP A 76 -7.66 12.56 17.56
C ASP A 76 -7.01 11.51 16.66
N ALA A 77 -7.81 10.56 16.16
CA ALA A 77 -7.40 9.50 15.26
C ALA A 77 -8.59 9.03 14.39
N VAL A 78 -8.27 8.38 13.28
CA VAL A 78 -9.23 7.62 12.48
C VAL A 78 -8.88 6.14 12.59
N VAL A 79 -9.88 5.30 12.82
CA VAL A 79 -9.69 3.87 13.08
C VAL A 79 -10.61 3.04 12.20
N PHE A 80 -10.08 2.02 11.55
CA PHE A 80 -10.83 1.12 10.67
C PHE A 80 -10.18 -0.27 10.62
N PRO A 81 -10.93 -1.34 10.31
CA PRO A 81 -10.34 -2.66 10.07
C PRO A 81 -9.28 -2.60 8.97
N ALA A 82 -8.14 -3.25 9.17
CA ALA A 82 -7.03 -3.19 8.21
C ALA A 82 -7.38 -3.82 6.86
N VAL A 83 -8.27 -4.81 6.83
CA VAL A 83 -8.73 -5.53 5.64
C VAL A 83 -10.24 -5.76 5.71
N GLY A 84 -10.87 -5.90 4.54
CA GLY A 84 -12.28 -6.28 4.43
C GLY A 84 -12.52 -7.79 4.45
N ASP A 85 -11.54 -8.58 4.01
CA ASP A 85 -11.55 -10.04 4.09
C ASP A 85 -10.14 -10.62 3.86
N VAL A 86 -9.99 -11.93 4.00
CA VAL A 86 -8.75 -12.69 3.73
C VAL A 86 -8.93 -13.55 2.48
N GLY A 87 -8.00 -13.38 1.52
CA GLY A 87 -7.92 -14.17 0.30
C GLY A 87 -7.66 -15.65 0.59
N LYS A 88 -8.21 -16.52 -0.27
CA LYS A 88 -8.04 -17.97 -0.14
C LYS A 88 -6.67 -18.42 -0.64
N ALA A 89 -6.16 -19.50 -0.05
CA ALA A 89 -4.83 -20.01 -0.37
C ALA A 89 -4.70 -20.58 -1.81
N ASP A 90 -5.81 -20.98 -2.42
CA ASP A 90 -5.88 -21.57 -3.76
C ASP A 90 -6.13 -20.54 -4.88
N LEU A 91 -5.95 -19.24 -4.60
CA LEU A 91 -6.23 -18.15 -5.55
C LEU A 91 -5.41 -18.24 -6.85
N GLU A 92 -4.26 -18.93 -6.85
CA GLU A 92 -3.47 -19.09 -8.07
C GLU A 92 -3.97 -20.24 -8.96
N GLN A 93 -4.87 -21.09 -8.44
CA GLN A 93 -5.40 -22.27 -9.15
C GLN A 93 -6.90 -22.13 -9.46
N ASP A 94 -7.68 -21.54 -8.57
CA ASP A 94 -9.12 -21.35 -8.74
C ASP A 94 -9.46 -19.90 -9.15
N PRO A 95 -10.04 -19.68 -10.34
CA PRO A 95 -10.46 -18.35 -10.78
C PRO A 95 -11.45 -17.66 -9.83
N THR A 96 -12.30 -18.41 -9.14
CA THR A 96 -13.29 -17.83 -8.20
C THR A 96 -12.58 -17.28 -6.94
N SER A 97 -11.62 -18.03 -6.41
CA SER A 97 -10.73 -17.57 -5.34
C SER A 97 -9.90 -16.36 -5.75
N ALA A 98 -9.40 -16.31 -6.98
CA ALA A 98 -8.72 -15.13 -7.52
C ALA A 98 -9.64 -13.91 -7.59
N GLU A 99 -10.86 -14.05 -8.13
CA GLU A 99 -11.83 -12.96 -8.23
C GLU A 99 -12.16 -12.38 -6.84
N HIS A 100 -12.34 -13.23 -5.83
CA HIS A 100 -12.52 -12.81 -4.44
C HIS A 100 -11.29 -12.04 -3.91
N ALA A 101 -10.08 -12.56 -4.14
CA ALA A 101 -8.85 -11.93 -3.70
C ALA A 101 -8.59 -10.56 -4.34
N LEU A 102 -9.24 -10.26 -5.48
CA LEU A 102 -9.12 -8.99 -6.19
C LEU A 102 -10.11 -7.92 -5.72
N LEU A 103 -11.06 -8.27 -4.86
CA LEU A 103 -12.00 -7.31 -4.29
C LEU A 103 -11.24 -6.22 -3.53
N ASN A 104 -11.81 -5.01 -3.59
CA ASN A 104 -11.28 -3.89 -2.83
C ASN A 104 -11.26 -4.24 -1.33
N SER A 105 -10.19 -3.87 -0.63
CA SER A 105 -9.95 -4.20 0.78
C SER A 105 -9.54 -5.66 1.06
N VAL A 106 -9.46 -6.53 0.04
CA VAL A 106 -8.91 -7.89 0.14
C VAL A 106 -7.55 -7.94 -0.55
N ARG A 107 -7.47 -7.44 -1.79
CA ARG A 107 -6.21 -7.35 -2.55
C ARG A 107 -5.18 -6.44 -1.88
N TYR A 108 -5.66 -5.31 -1.40
CA TYR A 108 -4.91 -4.33 -0.64
C TYR A 108 -5.67 -4.03 0.63
N SER A 109 -4.95 -3.64 1.68
CA SER A 109 -5.55 -3.14 2.92
C SER A 109 -6.46 -1.94 2.66
N ASN A 110 -7.44 -1.74 3.56
CA ASN A 110 -8.29 -0.56 3.57
C ASN A 110 -7.45 0.73 3.51
N GLY A 111 -7.88 1.67 2.67
CA GLY A 111 -7.14 2.90 2.35
C GLY A 111 -6.34 2.84 1.05
N ASN A 112 -6.16 1.64 0.46
CA ASN A 112 -5.44 1.45 -0.80
C ASN A 112 -4.10 2.21 -0.81
N ARG A 113 -3.85 3.03 -1.83
CA ARG A 113 -2.62 3.82 -1.95
C ARG A 113 -2.64 5.13 -1.20
N ALA A 114 -3.83 5.64 -0.86
CA ALA A 114 -3.99 7.02 -0.40
C ALA A 114 -3.13 7.28 0.84
N LEU A 115 -3.15 6.38 1.82
CA LEU A 115 -2.39 6.52 3.06
C LEU A 115 -0.87 6.63 2.82
N ARG A 116 -0.33 5.81 1.92
CA ARG A 116 1.11 5.81 1.61
C ARG A 116 1.52 6.93 0.68
N HIS A 117 0.73 7.22 -0.35
CA HIS A 117 0.99 8.33 -1.27
C HIS A 117 1.01 9.68 -0.55
N LEU A 118 0.12 9.85 0.44
CA LEU A 118 0.01 11.09 1.17
C LEU A 118 0.95 11.17 2.38
N GLY A 119 1.65 10.09 2.76
CA GLY A 119 2.53 10.09 3.94
C GLY A 119 1.76 10.17 5.26
N VAL A 120 0.60 9.49 5.34
CA VAL A 120 -0.21 9.43 6.57
C VAL A 120 0.44 8.43 7.55
N PRO A 121 0.67 8.78 8.82
CA PRO A 121 1.16 7.84 9.82
C PRO A 121 0.08 6.82 10.20
N THR A 122 0.45 5.55 10.33
CA THR A 122 -0.48 4.45 10.68
C THR A 122 0.17 3.46 11.63
N VAL A 123 -0.57 2.99 12.63
CA VAL A 123 -0.19 1.86 13.50
C VAL A 123 -1.31 0.82 13.44
N SER A 124 -0.95 -0.47 13.39
CA SER A 124 -1.92 -1.56 13.42
C SER A 124 -1.80 -2.37 14.70
N VAL A 125 -2.95 -2.70 15.27
CA VAL A 125 -3.10 -3.48 16.51
C VAL A 125 -4.03 -4.67 16.26
N PRO A 126 -3.82 -5.83 16.89
CA PRO A 126 -4.69 -7.01 16.69
C PRO A 126 -6.13 -6.72 17.15
N MET A 127 -7.10 -6.88 16.26
CA MET A 127 -8.53 -6.71 16.59
C MET A 127 -9.18 -8.02 17.07
N GLY A 128 -8.60 -9.15 16.68
CA GLY A 128 -9.09 -10.48 17.03
C GLY A 128 -9.03 -11.45 15.85
N ILE A 129 -9.86 -12.48 15.92
CA ILE A 129 -9.96 -13.54 14.92
C ILE A 129 -11.25 -13.37 14.12
N LEU A 130 -11.14 -13.37 12.79
CA LEU A 130 -12.27 -13.30 11.88
C LEU A 130 -13.14 -14.56 12.01
N GLU A 131 -14.39 -14.35 12.38
CA GLU A 131 -15.37 -15.41 12.55
C GLU A 131 -15.52 -16.25 11.27
N GLY A 132 -15.58 -17.57 11.42
CA GLY A 132 -15.71 -18.52 10.31
C GLY A 132 -14.44 -18.77 9.50
N LYS A 133 -13.37 -17.97 9.65
CA LYS A 133 -12.10 -18.16 8.93
C LYS A 133 -10.91 -18.53 9.84
N ASN A 134 -11.02 -18.29 11.14
CA ASN A 134 -9.94 -18.52 12.10
C ASN A 134 -8.63 -17.80 11.72
N MET A 135 -8.75 -16.61 11.12
CA MET A 135 -7.64 -15.77 10.68
C MET A 135 -7.56 -14.49 11.50
N PRO A 136 -6.37 -14.05 11.94
CA PRO A 136 -6.22 -12.79 12.65
C PRO A 136 -6.51 -11.59 11.74
N VAL A 137 -7.16 -10.57 12.30
CA VAL A 137 -7.41 -9.28 11.63
C VAL A 137 -7.01 -8.16 12.58
N ASN A 138 -6.48 -7.07 12.03
CA ASN A 138 -6.02 -5.91 12.78
C ASN A 138 -6.96 -4.72 12.62
N LEU A 139 -6.96 -3.81 13.59
CA LEU A 139 -7.38 -2.42 13.39
C LEU A 139 -6.18 -1.62 12.90
N THR A 140 -6.44 -0.70 11.97
CA THR A 140 -5.49 0.36 11.58
C THR A 140 -5.95 1.66 12.19
N LEU A 141 -5.08 2.28 12.98
CA LEU A 141 -5.22 3.63 13.50
C LEU A 141 -4.38 4.56 12.63
N CYS A 142 -4.89 5.73 12.27
CA CYS A 142 -4.13 6.79 11.62
C CYS A 142 -4.33 8.15 12.30
N SER A 143 -3.30 8.99 12.22
CA SER A 143 -3.29 10.33 12.81
C SER A 143 -2.86 11.38 11.78
N ARG A 144 -2.87 12.65 12.20
CA ARG A 144 -2.27 13.75 11.44
C ARG A 144 -0.75 13.51 11.34
N ALA A 145 -0.14 13.85 10.22
CA ALA A 145 1.33 13.70 10.10
C ALA A 145 2.06 14.53 11.16
N GLY A 146 3.08 13.91 11.78
CA GLY A 146 3.84 14.47 12.89
C GLY A 146 3.27 14.17 14.28
N ALA A 147 2.11 13.51 14.36
CA ALA A 147 1.50 13.05 15.62
C ALA A 147 1.71 11.54 15.85
N ASP A 148 2.91 11.06 15.52
CA ASP A 148 3.28 9.65 15.58
C ASP A 148 3.40 9.15 17.02
N ALA A 149 3.85 10.01 17.95
CA ALA A 149 3.96 9.67 19.36
C ALA A 149 2.58 9.45 20.00
N GLU A 150 1.63 10.34 19.73
CA GLU A 150 0.24 10.22 20.18
C GLU A 150 -0.43 8.99 19.57
N LEU A 151 -0.18 8.72 18.28
CA LEU A 151 -0.69 7.53 17.60
C LEU A 151 -0.19 6.23 18.27
N LEU A 152 1.07 6.19 18.67
CA LEU A 152 1.63 5.06 19.44
C LEU A 152 1.00 4.96 20.83
N CYS A 153 0.69 6.07 21.49
CA CYS A 153 -0.04 6.06 22.76
C CYS A 153 -1.45 5.48 22.60
N TYR A 154 -2.18 5.84 21.54
CA TYR A 154 -3.49 5.26 21.26
C TYR A 154 -3.42 3.75 21.00
N ALA A 155 -2.42 3.31 20.23
CA ALA A 155 -2.19 1.90 19.97
C ALA A 155 -1.79 1.11 21.21
N TYR A 156 -1.04 1.71 22.14
CA TYR A 156 -0.66 1.08 23.41
C TYR A 156 -1.84 0.98 24.39
N ALA A 157 -2.75 1.95 24.37
CA ALA A 157 -3.91 1.99 25.24
C ALA A 157 -5.03 1.02 24.80
N TYR A 158 -5.07 0.67 23.52
CA TYR A 158 -5.97 -0.35 22.95
C TYR A 158 -5.49 -1.76 23.28
#